data_AF-A0A946X621-F1
#
_entry.id   AF-A0A946X621-F1
#
_cell.length_a   1.000
_cell.length_b   1.000
_cell.length_c   1.000
_cell.angle_alpha   90.00
_cell.angle_beta   90.00
_cell.angle_gamma   90.00
#
_symmetry.space_group_name_H-M   'P 1'
#
loop_
_entity.id
_entity.type
_entity.pdbx_description
1 polymer ?
#
loop_
_entity_poly.entity_id
_entity_poly.type
_entity_poly.pdbx_seq_one_letter_code
_entity_poly.pdbx_strand_id
1 'polypeptide(L)' 'SREDLLQKVWDYDYFGDGRLVDVHVRRLRTKIELDPANPRYVMTVRGMGYKLQP' A
#
# COMPACT_ATOMS: atom_id res chain seq x y z
N SER A 1 -9.00 -3.93 -0.37
CA SER A 1 -7.97 -4.99 -0.52
C SER A 1 -6.77 -4.43 -1.29
N ARG A 2 -5.68 -5.21 -1.49
CA ARG A 2 -4.58 -4.79 -2.39
C ARG A 2 -5.04 -4.62 -3.83
N GLU A 3 -5.88 -5.54 -4.30
CA GLU A 3 -6.48 -5.50 -5.63
C GLU A 3 -7.32 -4.22 -5.81
N ASP A 4 -8.11 -3.84 -4.81
CA ASP A 4 -8.88 -2.58 -4.87
C ASP A 4 -7.98 -1.34 -4.97
N LEU A 5 -6.82 -1.35 -4.30
CA LEU A 5 -5.86 -0.25 -4.38
C LEU A 5 -5.21 -0.19 -5.76
N LEU A 6 -4.88 -1.34 -6.34
CA LEU A 6 -4.32 -1.44 -7.69
C LEU A 6 -5.34 -0.91 -8.71
N GLN A 7 -6.59 -1.38 -8.64
CA GLN A 7 -7.66 -0.95 -9.54
C GLN A 7 -7.95 0.55 -9.44
N LYS A 8 -8.04 1.12 -8.24
CA LYS A 8 -8.40 2.53 -8.05
C LYS A 8 -7.30 3.51 -8.46
N VAL A 9 -6.04 3.10 -8.41
CA VAL A 9 -4.90 3.99 -8.65
C VAL A 9 -4.31 3.79 -10.05
N TRP A 10 -4.39 2.59 -10.61
CA TRP A 10 -3.79 2.24 -11.90
C TRP A 10 -4.79 1.76 -12.98
N ASP A 11 -6.10 1.78 -12.70
CA ASP A 11 -7.19 1.37 -13.60
C ASP A 11 -7.12 -0.11 -14.06
N TYR A 12 -8.13 -0.58 -14.78
CA TYR A 12 -8.24 -1.99 -15.23
C TYR A 12 -7.20 -2.43 -16.26
N ASP A 13 -6.55 -1.50 -16.96
CA ASP A 13 -5.55 -1.82 -18.00
C ASP A 13 -4.17 -2.17 -17.44
N TYR A 14 -4.00 -2.12 -16.11
CA TYR A 14 -2.74 -2.45 -15.47
C TYR A 14 -2.61 -3.95 -15.21
N PHE A 15 -1.93 -4.66 -16.13
CA PHE A 15 -1.45 -6.04 -15.99
C PHE A 15 -0.29 -6.17 -14.97
N GLY A 16 -0.44 -5.61 -13.77
CA GLY A 16 0.58 -5.65 -12.73
C GLY A 16 0.23 -6.55 -11.56
N ASP A 17 1.26 -7.23 -11.05
CA ASP A 17 1.21 -8.02 -9.83
C ASP A 17 1.00 -7.09 -8.61
N GLY A 18 0.25 -7.55 -7.60
CA GLY A 18 0.04 -6.86 -6.32
C GLY A 18 1.33 -6.41 -5.62
N ARG A 19 2.50 -6.93 -6.04
CA ARG A 19 3.82 -6.42 -5.68
C ARG A 19 4.03 -4.93 -6.00
N LEU A 20 3.37 -4.37 -7.02
CA LEU A 20 3.50 -2.94 -7.30
C LEU A 20 2.91 -2.08 -6.18
N VAL A 21 1.75 -2.50 -5.64
CA VAL A 21 1.12 -1.85 -4.49
C VAL A 21 2.08 -1.83 -3.31
N ASP A 22 2.73 -2.96 -3.03
CA ASP A 22 3.69 -3.09 -1.93
C ASP A 22 4.90 -2.14 -2.10
N VAL A 23 5.42 -1.99 -3.33
CA VAL A 23 6.51 -1.04 -3.64
C VAL A 23 6.07 0.40 -3.40
N HIS A 24 4.88 0.79 -3.87
CA HIS A 24 4.37 2.14 -3.67
C HIS A 24 4.05 2.45 -2.21
N VAL A 25 3.49 1.49 -1.47
CA VAL A 25 3.27 1.63 -0.03
C VAL A 25 4.60 1.78 0.72
N ARG A 26 5.63 1.01 0.36
CA ARG A 26 6.97 1.18 0.95
C ARG A 26 7.52 2.58 0.69
N ARG A 27 7.43 3.08 -0.54
CA ARG A 27 7.86 4.46 -0.90
C ARG A 27 7.02 5.53 -0.21
N LEU A 28 5.73 5.29 0.00
CA LEU A 28 4.86 6.21 0.74
C LEU A 28 5.30 6.29 2.21
N ARG A 29 5.50 5.14 2.87
CA ARG A 29 5.96 5.10 4.27
C ARG A 29 7.28 5.83 4.48
N THR A 30 8.23 5.71 3.55
CA THR A 30 9.50 6.47 3.64
C THR A 30 9.34 7.99 3.63
N LYS A 31 8.18 8.51 3.19
CA LYS A 31 7.91 9.94 3.10
C LYS A 31 7.05 10.45 4.27
N ILE A 32 6.23 9.60 4.88
CA ILE A 32 5.20 10.03 5.85
C ILE A 32 5.35 9.42 7.24
N GLU A 33 6.04 8.29 7.38
CA GLU A 33 6.26 7.63 8.66
C GLU A 33 7.56 8.13 9.28
N LEU A 34 7.58 8.26 10.62
CA LEU A 34 8.81 8.52 11.35
C LEU A 34 9.78 7.33 11.27
N ASP A 35 9.24 6.11 11.38
CA ASP A 35 9.95 4.85 11.17
C ASP A 35 9.16 3.98 10.16
N PRO A 36 9.61 3.87 8.90
CA PRO A 36 8.94 3.07 7.88
C PRO A 36 8.88 1.56 8.18
N ALA A 37 9.76 1.05 9.04
CA ALA A 37 9.74 -0.35 9.47
C ALA A 37 8.68 -0.60 10.55
N ASN A 38 8.33 0.44 11.32
CA ASN A 38 7.28 0.42 12.34
C ASN A 38 6.19 1.47 12.02
N PRO A 39 5.41 1.27 10.93
CA PRO A 39 4.46 2.27 10.44
C PRO A 39 3.28 2.46 11.40
N ARG A 40 2.88 3.72 11.61
CA ARG A 40 1.72 4.10 12.44
C ARG A 40 0.52 4.53 11.61
N TYR A 41 0.75 5.16 10.46
CA TYR A 41 -0.33 5.68 9.61
C TYR A 41 -0.79 4.63 8.59
N VAL A 42 0.12 4.05 7.82
CA VAL A 42 -0.23 3.07 6.78
C VAL A 42 0.10 1.68 7.29
N MET A 43 -0.85 1.02 7.92
CA MET A 43 -0.65 -0.30 8.54
C MET A 43 -0.89 -1.46 7.56
N THR A 44 -0.08 -2.51 7.68
CA THR A 44 -0.30 -3.77 6.94
C THR A 44 -1.29 -4.64 7.71
N VAL A 45 -2.39 -4.99 7.07
CA VAL A 45 -3.35 -5.97 7.58
C VAL A 45 -3.15 -7.27 6.80
N ARG A 46 -2.51 -8.27 7.43
CA ARG A 46 -2.18 -9.54 6.77
C ARG A 46 -3.45 -10.19 6.22
N GLY A 47 -3.38 -10.70 4.99
CA GLY A 47 -4.53 -11.25 4.27
C GLY A 47 -5.55 -10.23 3.72
N MET A 48 -5.50 -8.96 4.14
CA MET A 48 -6.47 -7.95 3.69
C MET A 48 -5.85 -6.77 2.91
N GLY A 49 -4.56 -6.47 3.11
CA GLY A 49 -3.84 -5.41 2.41
C GLY A 49 -3.39 -4.30 3.36
N TYR A 50 -3.81 -3.07 3.10
CA TYR A 50 -3.34 -1.88 3.82
C TYR A 50 -4.51 -1.06 4.36
N LYS A 51 -4.31 -0.44 5.52
CA LYS A 51 -5.27 0.45 6.17
C LYS A 51 -4.57 1.74 6.57
N LEU A 52 -5.24 2.87 6.31
CA LEU A 52 -4.85 4.16 6.86
C LEU A 52 -5.46 4.30 8.26
N GLN A 53 -4.65 4.66 9.24
CA GLN A 53 -5.09 5.01 10.59
C GLN A 53 -4.61 6.44 10.94
N PRO A 54 -5.44 7.24 11.64
CA PRO A 54 -5.06 8.55 12.13
C PRO A 54 -3.94 8.50 13.17
#